data_AF-A0A0M3KG79-F1
#
_entry.id   AF-A0A0M3KG79-F1
#
_cell.length_a   1.000
_cell.length_b   1.000
_cell.length_c   1.000
_cell.angle_alpha   90.00
_cell.angle_beta   90.00
_cell.angle_gamma   90.00
#
_symmetry.space_group_name_H-M   'P 1'
#
loop_
_entity.id
_entity.type
_entity.pdbx_description
1 polymer ?
#
loop_
_entity_poly.entity_id
_entity_poly.type
_entity_poly.pdbx_seq_one_letter_code
_entity_poly.pdbx_strand_id
1 'polypeptide(L)'
;MGAGQSQEQASNDDKSSRADEPQRHQPSNVVRIERTEIPEEYRAVGVSRAVVNRVMASQPPTEDADKIQFLREKLNEERAANERLREQVYHLTELQQKQSSAYVPNGPSVLDSDRFRFKLDAERGAGKITLEEMEERKRVFNETIERVERMFFDHQLENVCESNEKDIMECLQKNKTRLLNCSPLVNGYENCVAEMRSRVLSEVQTA
;
A
#
# COMPACT_ATOMS: atom_id res chain seq x y z
N MET A 1 -7.61 8.24 72.05
CA MET A 1 -6.43 7.67 72.76
C MET A 1 -6.58 6.16 72.72
N GLY A 2 -5.51 5.39 72.45
CA GLY A 2 -5.49 3.90 72.41
C GLY A 2 -6.23 3.30 71.21
N ALA A 3 -5.68 2.49 70.29
CA ALA A 3 -4.59 1.52 70.25
C ALA A 3 -4.94 0.09 70.75
N GLY A 4 -4.51 -0.93 69.99
CA GLY A 4 -4.82 -2.37 70.14
C GLY A 4 -5.69 -2.88 68.97
N GLN A 5 -5.33 -3.83 68.09
CA GLN A 5 -4.56 -5.10 68.22
C GLN A 5 -5.17 -6.01 69.32
N SER A 6 -5.44 -7.30 69.12
CA SER A 6 -5.09 -8.22 68.01
C SER A 6 -5.93 -9.53 68.05
N GLN A 7 -6.18 -10.13 66.87
CA GLN A 7 -5.81 -11.52 66.49
C GLN A 7 -6.47 -12.80 67.10
N GLU A 8 -6.43 -13.87 66.27
CA GLU A 8 -6.75 -15.32 66.50
C GLU A 8 -8.25 -15.72 66.45
N GLN A 9 -8.70 -16.92 66.00
CA GLN A 9 -8.14 -18.10 65.26
C GLN A 9 -9.34 -18.76 64.49
N ALA A 10 -9.26 -19.21 63.22
CA ALA A 10 -8.63 -20.40 62.59
C ALA A 10 -9.44 -21.72 62.58
N SER A 11 -9.79 -22.20 61.36
CA SER A 11 -10.12 -23.59 60.86
C SER A 11 -11.20 -23.51 59.77
N ASN A 12 -10.94 -23.72 58.47
CA ASN A 12 -10.42 -24.86 57.68
C ASN A 12 -11.51 -25.88 57.26
N ASP A 13 -11.78 -25.93 55.94
CA ASP A 13 -12.16 -27.10 55.09
C ASP A 13 -12.50 -26.54 53.68
N ASP A 14 -11.57 -26.47 52.72
CA ASP A 14 -11.11 -27.53 51.78
C ASP A 14 -12.04 -27.78 50.57
N LYS A 15 -11.70 -27.18 49.41
CA LYS A 15 -11.74 -27.87 48.10
C LYS A 15 -10.94 -27.16 46.97
N SER A 16 -9.98 -27.87 46.37
CA SER A 16 -9.38 -27.71 45.01
C SER A 16 -9.20 -26.31 44.39
N SER A 17 -7.97 -25.80 44.14
CA SER A 17 -7.04 -26.19 43.05
C SER A 17 -7.62 -26.06 41.63
N ARG A 18 -6.99 -25.55 40.54
CA ARG A 18 -5.63 -25.02 40.22
C ARG A 18 -5.56 -25.05 38.67
N ALA A 19 -5.24 -23.94 37.99
CA ALA A 19 -4.68 -23.79 36.62
C ALA A 19 -4.94 -22.34 36.18
N ASP A 20 -3.99 -21.54 35.69
CA ASP A 20 -3.15 -21.68 34.48
C ASP A 20 -3.92 -21.52 33.14
N GLU A 21 -3.31 -20.73 32.25
CA GLU A 21 -3.68 -20.39 30.86
C GLU A 21 -3.86 -21.61 29.92
N PRO A 22 -4.31 -21.49 28.64
CA PRO A 22 -4.46 -20.27 27.82
C PRO A 22 -5.79 -20.12 27.02
N GLN A 23 -6.08 -18.91 26.53
CA GLN A 23 -7.01 -18.74 25.41
C GLN A 23 -6.36 -19.19 24.10
N ARG A 24 -6.78 -20.35 23.59
CA ARG A 24 -6.23 -20.97 22.38
C ARG A 24 -6.39 -20.05 21.16
N HIS A 25 -5.28 -19.85 20.44
CA HIS A 25 -5.35 -19.57 19.01
C HIS A 25 -6.24 -20.63 18.32
N GLN A 26 -7.29 -20.19 17.64
CA GLN A 26 -7.92 -21.04 16.63
C GLN A 26 -7.03 -21.02 15.39
N PRO A 27 -6.53 -22.17 14.90
CA PRO A 27 -5.82 -22.22 13.63
C PRO A 27 -6.85 -22.09 12.51
N SER A 28 -7.00 -20.87 11.98
CA SER A 28 -7.54 -20.71 10.64
C SER A 28 -6.54 -21.38 9.68
N ASN A 29 -6.86 -22.58 9.20
CA ASN A 29 -6.08 -23.34 8.21
C ASN A 29 -6.14 -22.71 6.81
N VAL A 30 -5.94 -21.39 6.74
CA VAL A 30 -5.97 -20.56 5.54
C VAL A 30 -4.70 -19.72 5.55
N VAL A 31 -3.64 -20.25 4.93
CA VAL A 31 -2.42 -19.49 4.67
C VAL A 31 -2.77 -18.38 3.67
N ARG A 32 -2.82 -17.14 4.15
CA ARG A 32 -3.00 -15.96 3.31
C ARG A 32 -1.64 -15.56 2.74
N ILE A 33 -1.32 -16.09 1.56
CA ILE A 33 -0.12 -15.71 0.83
C ILE A 33 -0.30 -14.28 0.30
N GLU A 34 0.53 -13.35 0.74
CA GLU A 34 0.53 -11.99 0.21
C GLU A 34 1.20 -11.95 -1.17
N ARG A 35 0.80 -11.02 -2.05
CA ARG A 35 1.35 -10.93 -3.42
C ARG A 35 2.84 -10.59 -3.47
N THR A 36 3.39 -10.14 -2.36
CA THR A 36 4.82 -9.85 -2.09
C THR A 36 5.62 -11.10 -1.73
N GLU A 37 4.98 -12.18 -1.28
CA GLU A 37 5.62 -13.44 -0.84
C GLU A 37 5.75 -14.48 -1.97
N ILE A 38 5.19 -14.20 -3.15
CA ILE A 38 5.23 -15.10 -4.31
C ILE A 38 6.61 -14.96 -4.99
N PRO A 39 7.45 -16.01 -5.05
CA PRO A 39 8.73 -15.93 -5.73
C PRO A 39 8.57 -15.60 -7.22
N GLU A 40 9.53 -14.87 -7.79
CA GLU A 40 9.45 -14.34 -9.16
C GLU A 40 9.20 -15.43 -10.21
N GLU A 41 9.76 -16.62 -9.99
CA GLU A 41 9.56 -17.86 -10.76
C GLU A 41 8.08 -18.23 -10.96
N TYR A 42 7.22 -17.97 -9.98
CA TYR A 42 5.78 -18.29 -10.04
C TYR A 42 4.93 -17.15 -10.58
N ARG A 43 5.50 -15.95 -10.76
CA ARG A 43 4.78 -14.76 -11.28
C ARG A 43 4.33 -14.92 -12.74
N ALA A 44 5.02 -15.75 -13.50
CA ALA A 44 4.73 -16.02 -14.91
C ALA A 44 3.62 -17.08 -15.13
N VAL A 45 3.23 -17.85 -14.10
CA VAL A 45 2.31 -18.98 -14.25
C VAL A 45 0.85 -18.52 -14.09
N GLY A 46 0.24 -18.10 -15.20
CA GLY A 46 -1.15 -17.62 -15.21
C GLY A 46 -2.17 -18.74 -14.97
N VAL A 47 -2.93 -18.65 -13.86
CA VAL A 47 -4.06 -19.56 -13.60
C VAL A 47 -5.24 -19.21 -14.51
N SER A 48 -5.76 -20.21 -15.24
CA SER A 48 -6.91 -20.02 -16.14
C SER A 48 -8.16 -19.55 -15.37
N ARG A 49 -8.87 -18.56 -15.92
CA ARG A 49 -10.13 -18.02 -15.38
C ARG A 49 -11.18 -19.12 -15.12
N ALA A 50 -11.18 -20.20 -15.91
CA ALA A 50 -12.09 -21.34 -15.71
C ALA A 50 -11.80 -22.10 -14.41
N VAL A 51 -10.52 -22.22 -14.02
CA VAL A 51 -10.10 -22.87 -12.76
C VAL A 51 -10.45 -21.98 -11.57
N VAL A 52 -10.15 -20.67 -11.67
CA VAL A 52 -10.51 -19.69 -10.64
C VAL A 52 -12.02 -19.69 -10.37
N ASN A 53 -12.84 -19.61 -11.42
CA ASN A 53 -14.30 -19.63 -11.29
C ASN A 53 -14.81 -20.93 -10.63
N ARG A 54 -14.21 -22.08 -10.96
CA ARG A 54 -14.58 -23.38 -10.36
C ARG A 54 -14.24 -23.43 -8.87
N VAL A 55 -13.06 -22.94 -8.48
CA VAL A 55 -12.63 -22.92 -7.07
C VAL A 55 -13.49 -21.93 -6.25
N MET A 56 -13.79 -20.75 -6.79
CA MET A 56 -14.70 -19.81 -6.14
C MET A 56 -16.14 -20.36 -6.01
N ALA A 57 -16.63 -21.12 -6.99
CA ALA A 57 -17.94 -21.77 -6.93
C ALA A 57 -18.01 -22.95 -5.94
N SER A 58 -16.86 -23.48 -5.50
CA SER A 58 -16.78 -24.54 -4.48
C SER A 58 -16.64 -24.04 -3.04
N GLN A 59 -16.56 -22.72 -2.82
CA GLN A 59 -16.61 -22.16 -1.47
C GLN A 59 -18.06 -22.16 -0.93
N PRO A 60 -18.28 -22.41 0.38
CA PRO A 60 -19.62 -22.37 0.95
C PRO A 60 -20.19 -20.94 0.86
N PRO A 61 -21.53 -20.80 0.72
CA PRO A 61 -22.16 -19.48 0.65
C PRO A 61 -21.99 -18.74 1.98
N THR A 62 -21.10 -17.75 2.01
CA THR A 62 -21.02 -16.77 3.09
C THR A 62 -22.03 -15.65 2.86
N GLU A 63 -22.33 -14.86 3.90
CA GLU A 63 -23.24 -13.70 3.86
C GLU A 63 -22.77 -12.57 2.90
N ASP A 64 -21.60 -12.73 2.28
CA ASP A 64 -21.09 -11.82 1.26
C ASP A 64 -21.47 -12.24 -0.18
N ALA A 65 -22.08 -13.41 -0.39
CA ALA A 65 -22.50 -13.88 -1.71
C ALA A 65 -23.47 -12.89 -2.38
N ASP A 66 -24.47 -12.40 -1.64
CA ASP A 66 -25.47 -11.43 -2.13
C ASP A 66 -24.82 -10.07 -2.42
N LYS A 67 -23.86 -9.63 -1.58
CA LYS A 67 -23.08 -8.41 -1.79
C LYS A 67 -22.22 -8.51 -3.05
N ILE A 68 -21.59 -9.67 -3.28
CA ILE A 68 -20.78 -9.95 -4.47
C ILE A 68 -21.67 -9.96 -5.72
N GLN A 69 -22.89 -10.50 -5.64
CA GLN A 69 -23.86 -10.47 -6.74
C GLN A 69 -24.29 -9.03 -7.05
N PHE A 70 -24.68 -8.25 -6.05
CA PHE A 70 -25.03 -6.83 -6.19
C PHE A 70 -23.88 -6.00 -6.79
N LEU A 71 -22.64 -6.20 -6.33
CA LEU A 71 -21.47 -5.51 -6.87
C LEU A 71 -21.17 -5.91 -8.33
N ARG A 72 -21.43 -7.15 -8.73
CA ARG A 72 -21.29 -7.61 -10.12
C ARG A 72 -22.36 -7.00 -11.03
N GLU A 73 -23.60 -6.91 -10.56
CA GLU A 73 -24.71 -6.28 -11.27
C GLU A 73 -24.41 -4.79 -11.51
N LYS A 74 -24.10 -4.04 -10.45
CA LYS A 74 -23.72 -2.63 -10.55
C LYS A 74 -22.48 -2.38 -11.44
N LEU A 75 -21.50 -3.28 -11.41
CA LEU A 75 -20.33 -3.21 -12.30
C LEU A 75 -20.71 -3.42 -13.78
N ASN A 76 -21.72 -4.23 -14.07
CA ASN A 76 -22.20 -4.43 -15.44
C ASN A 76 -23.04 -3.22 -15.92
N GLU A 77 -23.86 -2.63 -15.05
CA GLU A 77 -24.58 -1.38 -15.35
C GLU A 77 -23.62 -0.23 -15.69
N GLU A 78 -22.60 -0.01 -14.85
CA GLU A 78 -21.56 1.01 -15.07
C GLU A 78 -20.77 0.79 -16.36
N ARG A 79 -20.56 -0.48 -16.75
CA ARG A 79 -19.92 -0.82 -18.03
C ARG A 79 -20.82 -0.50 -19.22
N ALA A 80 -22.10 -0.86 -19.16
CA ALA A 80 -23.07 -0.55 -20.20
C ALA A 80 -23.29 0.97 -20.35
N ALA A 81 -23.27 1.72 -19.24
CA ALA A 81 -23.30 3.18 -19.24
C ALA A 81 -22.04 3.78 -19.88
N ASN A 82 -20.85 3.27 -19.50
CA ASN A 82 -19.58 3.69 -20.10
C ASN A 82 -19.50 3.41 -21.61
N GLU A 83 -20.03 2.27 -22.06
CA GLU A 83 -20.04 1.90 -23.47
C GLU A 83 -20.90 2.89 -24.29
N ARG A 84 -22.12 3.18 -23.83
CA ARG A 84 -22.99 4.21 -24.44
C ARG A 84 -22.35 5.60 -24.44
N LEU A 85 -21.67 5.99 -23.35
CA LEU A 85 -20.94 7.26 -23.27
C LEU A 85 -19.80 7.32 -24.29
N ARG A 86 -19.07 6.21 -24.50
CA ARG A 86 -18.01 6.11 -25.51
C ARG A 86 -18.56 6.19 -26.93
N GLU A 87 -19.69 5.56 -27.23
CA GLU A 87 -20.38 5.68 -28.52
C GLU A 87 -20.80 7.14 -28.80
N GLN A 88 -21.37 7.82 -27.80
CA GLN A 88 -21.73 9.24 -27.91
C GLN A 88 -20.51 10.14 -28.14
N VAL A 89 -19.42 9.94 -27.39
CA VAL A 89 -18.16 10.69 -27.58
C VAL A 89 -17.55 10.41 -28.95
N TYR A 90 -17.58 9.17 -29.43
CA TYR A 90 -17.10 8.82 -30.77
C TYR A 90 -17.90 9.52 -31.87
N HIS A 91 -19.24 9.46 -31.81
CA HIS A 91 -20.12 10.13 -32.77
C HIS A 91 -19.95 11.67 -32.75
N LEU A 92 -19.82 12.28 -31.57
CA LEU A 92 -19.54 13.72 -31.44
C LEU A 92 -18.17 14.09 -32.01
N THR A 93 -17.16 13.23 -31.82
CA THR A 93 -15.81 13.41 -32.37
C THR A 93 -15.81 13.27 -33.90
N GLU A 94 -16.58 12.32 -34.45
CA GLU A 94 -16.75 12.17 -35.90
C GLU A 94 -17.41 13.41 -36.54
N LEU A 95 -18.45 13.97 -35.88
CA LEU A 95 -19.07 15.23 -36.32
C LEU A 95 -18.11 16.41 -36.25
N GLN A 96 -17.33 16.53 -35.16
CA GLN A 96 -16.31 17.58 -35.02
C GLN A 96 -15.21 17.45 -36.08
N GLN A 97 -14.77 16.22 -36.37
CA GLN A 97 -13.75 15.95 -37.39
C GLN A 97 -14.29 16.30 -38.78
N LYS A 98 -15.54 15.93 -39.11
CA LYS A 98 -16.21 16.34 -40.36
C LYS A 98 -16.37 17.86 -40.48
N GLN A 99 -16.66 18.58 -39.40
CA GLN A 99 -16.65 20.06 -39.40
C GLN A 99 -15.24 20.63 -39.63
N SER A 100 -14.21 20.08 -38.98
CA SER A 100 -12.82 20.55 -39.18
C SER A 100 -12.24 20.23 -40.57
N SER A 101 -12.74 19.18 -41.22
CA SER A 101 -12.29 18.76 -42.55
C SER A 101 -12.90 19.57 -43.71
N ALA A 102 -13.84 20.48 -43.43
CA ALA A 102 -14.63 21.19 -44.45
C ALA A 102 -14.19 22.63 -44.73
N TYR A 103 -13.08 23.14 -44.14
CA TYR A 103 -12.78 24.57 -44.22
C TYR A 103 -11.30 25.00 -44.22
N VAL A 104 -10.71 25.09 -45.42
CA VAL A 104 -9.68 26.08 -45.82
C VAL A 104 -9.69 26.15 -47.37
N PRO A 105 -9.32 27.28 -48.04
CA PRO A 105 -8.69 28.48 -47.49
C PRO A 105 -9.21 29.86 -47.95
N ASN A 106 -8.72 30.89 -47.25
CA ASN A 106 -8.37 32.27 -47.68
C ASN A 106 -9.14 33.43 -47.03
N GLY A 107 -8.38 34.46 -46.62
CA GLY A 107 -8.86 35.84 -46.45
C GLY A 107 -9.19 36.25 -45.00
N PRO A 108 -8.65 37.38 -44.49
CA PRO A 108 -8.96 37.87 -43.15
C PRO A 108 -10.09 38.91 -43.18
N SER A 109 -11.10 38.74 -42.34
CA SER A 109 -11.97 39.84 -41.90
C SER A 109 -12.62 39.55 -40.55
N VAL A 110 -12.65 40.59 -39.72
CA VAL A 110 -13.32 40.62 -38.42
C VAL A 110 -14.80 40.90 -38.65
N LEU A 111 -15.71 40.20 -37.95
CA LEU A 111 -16.87 40.73 -37.19
C LEU A 111 -18.01 39.70 -37.03
N ASP A 112 -18.52 39.65 -35.80
CA ASP A 112 -19.88 39.30 -35.34
C ASP A 112 -20.64 38.09 -35.88
N SER A 113 -20.93 37.16 -34.97
CA SER A 113 -22.27 37.16 -34.35
C SER A 113 -22.31 36.36 -33.05
N ASP A 114 -22.36 37.06 -31.92
CA ASP A 114 -22.87 36.51 -30.67
C ASP A 114 -24.34 36.13 -30.86
N ARG A 115 -24.68 34.84 -30.75
CA ARG A 115 -26.06 34.42 -30.51
C ARG A 115 -26.20 33.14 -29.71
N PHE A 116 -26.30 33.33 -28.40
CA PHE A 116 -26.91 32.41 -27.43
C PHE A 116 -26.24 31.03 -27.25
N ARG A 117 -25.41 30.92 -26.21
CA ARG A 117 -25.60 29.82 -25.25
C ARG A 117 -25.23 30.22 -23.83
N PHE A 118 -26.16 29.96 -22.91
CA PHE A 118 -25.99 30.09 -21.46
C PHE A 118 -24.69 29.40 -21.03
N LYS A 119 -23.77 30.14 -20.39
CA LYS A 119 -22.63 29.56 -19.71
C LYS A 119 -22.76 29.80 -18.21
N LEU A 120 -23.45 28.87 -17.57
CA LEU A 120 -23.30 28.65 -16.15
C LEU A 120 -21.93 27.98 -16.00
N ASP A 121 -20.91 28.72 -15.57
CA ASP A 121 -19.58 28.15 -15.32
C ASP A 121 -19.63 27.34 -14.01
N ALA A 122 -20.27 26.17 -14.11
CA ALA A 122 -20.32 25.16 -13.08
C ALA A 122 -18.96 24.48 -12.96
N GLU A 123 -18.24 24.93 -11.93
CA GLU A 123 -17.18 24.28 -11.19
C GLU A 123 -16.91 22.78 -11.48
N ARG A 124 -15.60 22.47 -11.53
CA ARG A 124 -14.98 21.19 -11.13
C ARG A 124 -15.04 20.01 -12.13
N GLY A 125 -13.89 19.70 -12.73
CA GLY A 125 -13.55 18.30 -13.02
C GLY A 125 -12.54 18.05 -14.13
N ALA A 126 -12.59 18.79 -15.24
CA ALA A 126 -11.77 18.51 -16.42
C ALA A 126 -11.41 19.80 -17.18
N GLY A 127 -10.63 20.67 -16.54
CA GLY A 127 -9.94 21.74 -17.26
C GLY A 127 -9.02 21.13 -18.31
N LYS A 128 -8.99 21.70 -19.52
CA LYS A 128 -7.97 21.38 -20.52
C LYS A 128 -6.65 21.94 -20.02
N ILE A 129 -5.92 21.17 -19.21
CA ILE A 129 -4.62 21.54 -18.66
C ILE A 129 -3.74 21.88 -19.86
N THR A 130 -3.27 23.13 -19.93
CA THR A 130 -2.43 23.57 -21.04
C THR A 130 -1.05 22.91 -20.94
N LEU A 131 -0.31 22.87 -22.05
CA LEU A 131 1.05 22.32 -22.04
C LEU A 131 1.94 23.06 -21.01
N GLU A 132 1.75 24.37 -20.92
CA GLU A 132 2.42 25.28 -19.98
C GLU A 132 2.07 24.96 -18.52
N GLU A 133 0.80 24.69 -18.19
CA GLU A 133 0.41 24.21 -16.86
C GLU A 133 1.02 22.83 -16.52
N MET A 134 1.17 21.93 -17.50
CA MET A 134 1.82 20.63 -17.28
C MET A 134 3.32 20.79 -17.01
N GLU A 135 3.99 21.70 -17.71
CA GLU A 135 5.42 21.99 -17.50
C GLU A 135 5.66 22.66 -16.14
N GLU A 136 4.81 23.60 -15.73
CA GLU A 136 4.89 24.21 -14.40
C GLU A 136 4.63 23.18 -13.28
N ARG A 137 3.61 22.33 -13.42
CA ARG A 137 3.35 21.24 -12.46
C ARG A 137 4.50 20.23 -12.42
N LYS A 138 5.13 19.92 -13.55
CA LYS A 138 6.33 19.07 -13.61
C LYS A 138 7.52 19.72 -12.91
N ARG A 139 7.70 21.04 -13.05
CA ARG A 139 8.74 21.80 -12.34
C ARG A 139 8.54 21.76 -10.83
N VAL A 140 7.33 22.06 -10.35
CA VAL A 140 7.00 22.00 -8.92
C VAL A 140 7.15 20.58 -8.35
N PHE A 141 6.77 19.56 -9.13
CA PHE A 141 6.96 18.16 -8.74
C PHE A 141 8.43 17.78 -8.63
N ASN A 142 9.27 18.14 -9.60
CA ASN A 142 10.71 17.91 -9.56
C ASN A 142 11.38 18.64 -8.39
N GLU A 143 11.03 19.91 -8.14
CA GLU A 143 11.54 20.67 -6.98
C GLU A 143 11.11 20.02 -5.65
N THR A 144 9.90 19.46 -5.59
CA THR A 144 9.43 18.69 -4.43
C THR A 144 10.20 17.39 -4.25
N ILE A 145 10.53 16.68 -5.34
CA ILE A 145 11.41 15.50 -5.31
C ILE A 145 12.79 15.91 -4.77
N GLU A 146 13.48 16.87 -5.39
CA GLU A 146 14.81 17.31 -4.96
C GLU A 146 14.84 17.73 -3.47
N ARG A 147 13.75 18.35 -2.98
CA ARG A 147 13.61 18.70 -1.57
C ARG A 147 13.43 17.47 -0.69
N VAL A 148 12.60 16.50 -1.08
CA VAL A 148 12.44 15.23 -0.36
C VAL A 148 13.74 14.44 -0.37
N GLU A 149 14.42 14.35 -1.51
CA GLU A 149 15.70 13.64 -1.64
C GLU A 149 16.77 14.26 -0.73
N ARG A 150 16.91 15.59 -0.72
CA ARG A 150 17.83 16.30 0.19
C ARG A 150 17.49 16.12 1.68
N MET A 151 16.21 15.96 2.03
CA MET A 151 15.78 15.76 3.42
C MET A 151 15.89 14.31 3.89
N PHE A 152 15.80 13.32 3.00
CA PHE A 152 15.66 11.90 3.37
C PHE A 152 16.77 10.97 2.82
N PHE A 153 17.49 11.33 1.76
CA PHE A 153 18.52 10.48 1.14
C PHE A 153 19.95 11.02 1.25
N ASP A 154 20.16 12.31 1.55
CA ASP A 154 21.51 12.84 1.84
C ASP A 154 22.08 12.27 3.15
N HIS A 155 21.22 11.84 4.09
CA HIS A 155 21.62 11.16 5.33
C HIS A 155 21.69 9.64 5.17
N GLN A 156 22.52 9.17 4.24
CA GLN A 156 22.97 7.78 4.25
C GLN A 156 24.05 7.60 5.31
N LEU A 157 23.66 6.99 6.42
CA LEU A 157 24.57 6.63 7.50
C LEU A 157 25.48 5.49 7.06
N GLU A 158 26.80 5.69 7.23
CA GLU A 158 27.81 4.67 6.94
C GLU A 158 27.56 3.40 7.76
N ASN A 159 27.85 2.21 7.20
CA ASN A 159 27.62 0.94 7.89
C ASN A 159 28.69 0.70 8.97
N VAL A 160 28.53 1.33 10.13
CA VAL A 160 29.43 1.22 11.29
C VAL A 160 29.61 -0.24 11.76
N CYS A 161 28.67 -1.13 11.45
CA CYS A 161 28.69 -2.54 11.85
C CYS A 161 29.20 -3.51 10.77
N GLU A 162 29.75 -3.01 9.66
CA GLU A 162 30.27 -3.83 8.54
C GLU A 162 31.40 -4.79 8.98
N SER A 163 32.21 -4.44 9.99
CA SER A 163 33.24 -5.33 10.54
C SER A 163 32.63 -6.58 11.18
N ASN A 164 31.62 -6.39 12.02
CA ASN A 164 30.90 -7.48 12.69
C ASN A 164 30.17 -8.38 11.69
N GLU A 165 29.65 -7.79 10.60
CA GLU A 165 29.05 -8.55 9.49
C GLU A 165 30.08 -9.43 8.77
N LYS A 166 31.30 -8.90 8.50
CA LYS A 166 32.40 -9.67 7.91
C LYS A 166 32.82 -10.84 8.80
N ASP A 167 32.94 -10.64 10.11
CA ASP A 167 33.31 -11.69 11.07
C ASP A 167 32.24 -12.79 11.16
N ILE A 168 30.95 -12.42 11.17
CA ILE A 168 29.83 -13.37 11.11
C ILE A 168 29.89 -14.17 9.80
N MET A 169 30.04 -13.49 8.65
CA MET A 169 30.10 -14.14 7.34
C MET A 169 31.30 -15.09 7.21
N GLU A 170 32.46 -14.71 7.73
CA GLU A 170 33.64 -15.58 7.75
C GLU A 170 33.40 -16.82 8.66
N CYS A 171 32.78 -16.64 9.82
CA CYS A 171 32.41 -17.74 10.71
C CYS A 171 31.41 -18.71 10.05
N LEU A 172 30.39 -18.20 9.36
CA LEU A 172 29.39 -19.00 8.65
C LEU A 172 29.99 -19.76 7.46
N GLN A 173 30.92 -19.14 6.73
CA GLN A 173 31.68 -19.80 5.65
C GLN A 173 32.54 -20.96 6.19
N LYS A 174 33.14 -20.79 7.37
CA LYS A 174 33.93 -21.83 8.06
C LYS A 174 33.05 -22.93 8.69
N ASN A 175 31.86 -22.60 9.19
CA ASN A 175 30.98 -23.50 9.96
C ASN A 175 29.63 -23.79 9.28
N LYS A 176 29.64 -24.11 7.98
CA LYS A 176 28.42 -24.33 7.16
C LYS A 176 27.40 -25.33 7.72
N THR A 177 27.84 -26.28 8.56
CA THR A 177 26.99 -27.31 9.18
C THR A 177 26.68 -27.05 10.66
N ARG A 178 27.24 -25.98 11.27
CA ARG A 178 27.13 -25.66 12.70
C ARG A 178 26.98 -24.16 12.94
N LEU A 179 25.91 -23.58 12.39
CA LEU A 179 25.61 -22.14 12.45
C LEU A 179 25.59 -21.58 13.88
N LEU A 180 25.16 -22.37 14.87
CA LEU A 180 25.13 -21.99 16.28
C LEU A 180 26.50 -21.63 16.86
N ASN A 181 27.61 -22.12 16.29
CA ASN A 181 28.97 -21.73 16.70
C ASN A 181 29.24 -20.23 16.47
N CYS A 182 28.50 -19.59 15.55
CA CYS A 182 28.63 -18.17 15.23
C CYS A 182 27.69 -17.27 16.03
N SER A 183 26.80 -17.84 16.87
CA SER A 183 25.88 -17.08 17.73
C SER A 183 26.56 -16.03 18.62
N PRO A 184 27.76 -16.24 19.19
CA PRO A 184 28.45 -15.20 19.97
C PRO A 184 28.83 -13.95 19.15
N LEU A 185 29.07 -14.10 17.84
CA LEU A 185 29.38 -12.98 16.94
C LEU A 185 28.13 -12.16 16.61
N VAL A 186 26.97 -12.82 16.50
CA VAL A 186 25.67 -12.16 16.29
C VAL A 186 25.36 -11.18 17.42
N ASN A 187 25.63 -11.56 18.68
CA ASN A 187 25.44 -10.67 19.83
C ASN A 187 26.28 -9.37 19.71
N GLY A 188 27.49 -9.44 19.14
CA GLY A 188 28.33 -8.27 18.88
C GLY A 188 27.74 -7.34 17.82
N TYR A 189 27.20 -7.92 16.74
CA TYR A 189 26.50 -7.18 15.69
C TYR A 189 25.19 -6.54 16.22
N GLU A 190 24.37 -7.28 16.97
CA GLU A 190 23.13 -6.76 17.57
C GLU A 190 23.40 -5.57 18.50
N ASN A 191 24.44 -5.65 19.35
CA ASN A 191 24.84 -4.54 20.21
C ASN A 191 25.29 -3.31 19.40
N CYS A 192 26.08 -3.52 18.33
CA CYS A 192 26.50 -2.44 17.42
C CYS A 192 25.30 -1.76 16.75
N VAL A 193 24.35 -2.54 16.23
CA VAL A 193 23.13 -2.03 15.60
C VAL A 193 22.24 -1.31 16.63
N ALA A 194 22.16 -1.79 17.87
CA ALA A 194 21.42 -1.14 18.94
C ALA A 194 22.04 0.20 19.37
N GLU A 195 23.38 0.29 19.48
CA GLU A 195 24.07 1.56 19.75
C GLU A 195 23.87 2.55 18.60
N MET A 196 24.06 2.11 17.35
CA MET A 196 23.88 2.95 16.17
C MET A 196 22.45 3.48 16.07
N ARG A 197 21.44 2.60 16.26
CA ARG A 197 20.03 3.00 16.32
C ARG A 197 19.76 4.02 17.43
N SER A 198 20.41 3.87 18.59
CA SER A 198 20.26 4.81 19.71
C SER A 198 20.84 6.18 19.39
N ARG A 199 22.02 6.23 18.74
CA ARG A 199 22.63 7.49 18.25
C ARG A 199 21.72 8.21 17.26
N VAL A 200 21.27 7.52 16.22
CA VAL A 200 20.37 8.08 15.19
C VAL A 200 19.07 8.62 15.79
N LEU A 201 18.46 7.86 16.71
CA LEU A 201 17.25 8.31 17.41
C LEU A 201 17.49 9.52 18.33
N SER A 202 18.71 9.71 18.84
CA SER A 202 19.07 10.89 19.64
C SER A 202 19.31 12.13 18.77
N GLU A 203 20.01 11.97 17.64
CA GLU A 203 20.27 13.07 16.69
C GLU A 203 18.96 13.61 16.09
N VAL A 204 18.07 12.71 15.66
CA VAL A 204 16.73 13.04 15.12
C VAL A 204 15.80 13.69 16.15
N GLN A 205 16.03 13.53 17.45
CA GLN A 205 15.28 14.24 18.50
C GLN A 205 15.82 15.66 18.80
N THR A 206 16.99 16.00 18.27
CA THR A 206 17.67 17.30 18.50
C THR A 206 17.66 18.23 17.29
N ALA A 207 17.10 17.79 16.17
CA ALA A 207 16.97 18.52 14.90
C ALA A 207 15.53 19.00 14.66
#